data_AF-A0A835RFM3-F1
#
_entry.id   AF-A0A835RFM3-F1
#
_cell.length_a   1.000
_cell.length_b   1.000
_cell.length_c   1.000
_cell.angle_alpha   90.00
_cell.angle_beta   90.00
_cell.angle_gamma   90.00
#
_symmetry.space_group_name_H-M   'P 1'
#
loop_
_entity.id
_entity.type
_entity.pdbx_description
1 polymer ?
#
loop_
_entity_poly.entity_id
_entity_poly.type
_entity_poly.pdbx_seq_one_letter_code
_entity_poly.pdbx_strand_id
1 'polypeptide(L)'
;MRKSLMEHYLKRVPHLVDEDHLDDPHVKANLLLQAHFSRMDMPISDYVTDLKSVLDQSLRIIQAMIDISANSGWLSSTMNCMHLLQMVMQGLWYGKDSSLWMLPSMSDNILSHLNQLDIFSIKQLLEFSNSKLYMLLEKASALEVYEELLNFPRVKVKVNLSKDDAKDSASTFLNIRLAKTKKTSSSRAFVPRYPKMKDEAWWLVLGNVSTSELYALKRISFSDRLVTKMELPSMHINLQETKLFFISDCYLGLEQEIAIG
;
A
#
# COMPACT_ATOMS: atom_id res chain seq x y z
N MET A 1 32.61 12.50 -12.13
CA MET A 1 31.47 13.42 -11.92
C MET A 1 30.17 12.68 -11.63
N ARG A 2 29.71 11.71 -12.46
CA ARG A 2 28.53 10.88 -12.14
C ARG A 2 28.75 9.91 -10.95
N LYS A 3 29.92 9.24 -10.86
CA LYS A 3 30.27 8.37 -9.71
C LYS A 3 30.30 9.11 -8.36
N SER A 4 30.98 10.26 -8.32
CA SER A 4 31.08 11.11 -7.11
C SER A 4 29.74 11.62 -6.59
N LEU A 5 28.73 11.75 -7.46
CA LEU A 5 27.37 12.12 -7.04
C LEU A 5 26.61 10.92 -6.48
N MET A 6 26.76 9.71 -7.04
CA MET A 6 26.18 8.49 -6.49
C MET A 6 26.78 8.10 -5.13
N GLU A 7 28.09 8.32 -4.93
CA GLU A 7 28.77 8.16 -3.64
C GLU A 7 28.16 9.03 -2.52
N HIS A 8 27.63 10.21 -2.87
CA HIS A 8 26.91 11.06 -1.91
C HIS A 8 25.52 10.49 -1.54
N TYR A 9 24.85 9.79 -2.45
CA TYR A 9 23.58 9.09 -2.17
C TYR A 9 23.79 7.83 -1.33
N LEU A 10 24.87 7.08 -1.57
CA LEU A 10 25.24 5.87 -0.84
C LEU A 10 25.24 6.07 0.69
N LYS A 11 25.67 7.25 1.16
CA LYS A 11 25.68 7.58 2.60
C LYS A 11 24.32 7.96 3.19
N ARG A 12 23.32 8.24 2.35
CA ARG A 12 22.00 8.73 2.76
C ARG A 12 20.90 7.69 2.55
N VAL A 13 21.15 6.67 1.74
CA VAL A 13 20.16 5.61 1.48
C VAL A 13 20.15 4.60 2.63
N PRO A 14 18.98 4.03 2.99
CA PRO A 14 18.85 3.15 4.15
C PRO A 14 19.55 1.79 4.00
N HIS A 15 19.68 1.27 2.78
CA HIS A 15 20.31 -0.02 2.54
C HIS A 15 21.63 0.15 1.80
N LEU A 16 22.68 -0.42 2.36
CA LEU A 16 24.01 -0.42 1.78
C LEU A 16 23.96 -1.05 0.38
N VAL A 17 24.68 -0.42 -0.54
CA VAL A 17 24.85 -0.91 -1.90
C VAL A 17 26.35 -1.06 -2.15
N ASP A 18 26.70 -2.06 -2.92
CA ASP A 18 28.09 -2.36 -3.26
C ASP A 18 28.73 -1.19 -4.02
N GLU A 19 29.69 -0.53 -3.38
CA GLU A 19 30.38 0.67 -3.91
C GLU A 19 31.28 0.33 -5.10
N ASP A 20 31.75 -0.92 -5.19
CA ASP A 20 32.67 -1.37 -6.23
C ASP A 20 31.96 -1.57 -7.59
N HIS A 21 30.63 -1.71 -7.57
CA HIS A 21 29.80 -1.99 -8.74
C HIS A 21 28.87 -0.83 -9.14
N LEU A 22 29.25 0.42 -8.88
CA LEU A 22 28.45 1.61 -9.25
C LEU A 22 28.16 1.79 -10.74
N ASP A 23 28.89 1.09 -11.61
CA ASP A 23 28.63 1.07 -13.06
C ASP A 23 27.57 0.02 -13.47
N ASP A 24 27.17 -0.86 -12.55
CA ASP A 24 26.13 -1.87 -12.79
C ASP A 24 24.73 -1.21 -12.87
N PRO A 25 23.97 -1.43 -13.97
CA PRO A 25 22.61 -0.92 -14.10
C PRO A 25 21.67 -1.39 -12.97
N HIS A 26 21.88 -2.57 -12.39
CA HIS A 26 21.10 -3.09 -11.27
C HIS A 26 21.34 -2.29 -9.98
N VAL A 27 22.60 -2.01 -9.67
CA VAL A 27 23.01 -1.14 -8.55
C VAL A 27 22.41 0.25 -8.72
N LYS A 28 22.51 0.82 -9.92
CA LYS A 28 21.89 2.12 -10.24
C LYS A 28 20.38 2.11 -10.04
N ALA A 29 19.67 1.09 -10.54
CA ALA A 29 18.21 1.00 -10.39
C ALA A 29 17.81 0.89 -8.91
N ASN A 30 18.53 0.10 -8.12
CA ASN A 30 18.32 -0.01 -6.68
C ASN A 30 18.51 1.34 -5.98
N LEU A 31 19.63 2.03 -6.24
CA LEU A 31 19.88 3.36 -5.67
C LEU A 31 18.80 4.39 -6.04
N LEU A 32 18.33 4.38 -7.30
CA LEU A 32 17.25 5.27 -7.73
C LEU A 32 15.94 4.98 -6.99
N LEU A 33 15.58 3.71 -6.79
CA LEU A 33 14.41 3.34 -5.98
C LEU A 33 14.55 3.80 -4.52
N GLN A 34 15.71 3.58 -3.91
CA GLN A 34 15.96 4.02 -2.53
C GLN A 34 15.92 5.55 -2.39
N ALA A 35 16.45 6.28 -3.38
CA ALA A 35 16.37 7.73 -3.43
C ALA A 35 14.92 8.22 -3.60
N HIS A 36 14.11 7.53 -4.40
CA HIS A 36 12.67 7.79 -4.57
C HIS A 36 11.89 7.60 -3.26
N PHE A 37 12.08 6.46 -2.58
CA PHE A 37 11.42 6.19 -1.29
C PHE A 37 11.83 7.19 -0.21
N SER A 38 13.09 7.65 -0.26
CA SER A 38 13.62 8.65 0.66
C SER A 38 13.31 10.10 0.25
N ARG A 39 12.57 10.30 -0.85
CA ARG A 39 12.19 11.61 -1.41
C ARG A 39 13.38 12.56 -1.62
N MET A 40 14.52 12.01 -2.00
CA MET A 40 15.71 12.83 -2.25
C MET A 40 15.60 13.57 -3.57
N ASP A 41 16.07 14.81 -3.60
CA ASP A 41 16.20 15.55 -4.84
C ASP A 41 17.29 14.92 -5.71
N MET A 42 16.97 14.73 -6.98
CA MET A 42 17.94 14.25 -7.97
C MET A 42 18.78 15.43 -8.45
N PRO A 43 20.11 15.32 -8.49
CA PRO A 43 21.00 16.46 -8.73
C PRO A 43 21.12 16.78 -10.22
N ILE A 44 20.77 15.83 -11.09
CA ILE A 44 20.84 15.94 -12.55
C ILE A 44 19.57 15.38 -13.19
N SER A 45 19.15 16.00 -14.29
CA SER A 45 17.93 15.63 -15.03
C SER A 45 17.95 14.21 -15.59
N ASP A 46 19.15 13.66 -15.86
CA ASP A 46 19.31 12.30 -16.36
C ASP A 46 18.76 11.28 -15.35
N TYR A 47 19.07 11.44 -14.07
CA TYR A 47 18.57 10.55 -13.01
C TYR A 47 17.06 10.67 -12.79
N VAL A 48 16.47 11.84 -13.03
CA VAL A 48 15.01 11.99 -13.02
C VAL A 48 14.39 11.17 -14.14
N THR A 49 14.99 11.18 -15.32
CA THR A 49 14.49 10.43 -16.49
C THR A 49 14.69 8.93 -16.29
N ASP A 50 15.86 8.51 -15.79
CA ASP A 50 16.15 7.13 -15.44
C ASP A 50 15.18 6.60 -14.37
N LEU A 51 14.94 7.38 -13.31
CA LEU A 51 14.00 7.00 -12.26
C LEU A 51 12.58 6.79 -12.83
N LYS A 52 12.10 7.68 -13.70
CA LYS A 52 10.79 7.51 -14.34
C LYS A 52 10.70 6.18 -15.10
N SER A 53 11.76 5.83 -15.83
CA SER A 53 11.84 4.55 -16.55
C SER A 53 11.81 3.36 -15.58
N VAL A 54 12.60 3.43 -14.49
CA VAL A 54 12.61 2.39 -13.44
C VAL A 54 11.23 2.22 -12.81
N LEU A 55 10.59 3.30 -12.36
CA LEU A 55 9.26 3.27 -11.72
C LEU A 55 8.17 2.71 -12.64
N ASP A 56 8.24 3.01 -13.94
CA ASP A 56 7.30 2.48 -14.92
C ASP A 56 7.39 0.94 -15.01
N GLN A 57 8.61 0.41 -15.06
CA GLN A 57 8.82 -1.04 -15.14
C GLN A 57 8.59 -1.75 -13.80
N SER A 58 8.84 -1.08 -12.66
CA SER A 58 8.67 -1.66 -11.32
C SER A 58 7.26 -2.21 -11.07
N LEU A 59 6.22 -1.54 -11.57
CA LEU A 59 4.82 -1.99 -11.38
C LEU A 59 4.60 -3.42 -11.88
N ARG A 60 5.06 -3.73 -13.09
CA ARG A 60 4.86 -5.05 -13.71
C ARG A 60 5.70 -6.13 -13.04
N ILE A 61 6.94 -5.79 -12.69
CA ILE A 61 7.87 -6.73 -12.03
C ILE A 61 7.35 -7.09 -10.64
N ILE A 62 6.94 -6.11 -9.84
CA ILE A 62 6.44 -6.35 -8.49
C ILE A 62 5.10 -7.11 -8.53
N GLN A 63 4.22 -6.83 -9.50
CA GLN A 63 3.02 -7.63 -9.70
C GLN A 63 3.34 -9.10 -10.01
N ALA A 64 4.32 -9.37 -10.87
CA ALA A 64 4.77 -10.73 -11.12
C ALA A 64 5.35 -11.40 -9.86
N MET A 65 6.09 -10.64 -9.03
CA MET A 65 6.59 -11.16 -7.74
C MET A 65 5.44 -11.53 -6.80
N ILE A 66 4.39 -10.70 -6.72
CA ILE A 66 3.17 -10.97 -5.94
C ILE A 66 2.50 -12.26 -6.43
N ASP A 67 2.35 -12.42 -7.73
CA ASP A 67 1.69 -13.59 -8.32
C ASP A 67 2.49 -14.88 -8.06
N ILE A 68 3.83 -14.82 -8.20
CA ILE A 68 4.72 -15.96 -7.91
C ILE A 68 4.68 -16.32 -6.43
N SER A 69 4.79 -15.35 -5.52
CA SER A 69 4.76 -15.64 -4.09
C SER A 69 3.39 -16.14 -3.61
N ALA A 70 2.31 -15.64 -4.21
CA ALA A 70 0.95 -16.09 -3.90
C ALA A 70 0.69 -17.52 -4.40
N ASN A 71 1.15 -17.86 -5.61
CA ASN A 71 1.04 -19.23 -6.14
C ASN A 71 1.84 -20.24 -5.30
N SER A 72 2.92 -19.80 -4.66
CA SER A 72 3.70 -20.61 -3.72
C SER A 72 3.11 -20.66 -2.30
N GLY A 73 2.01 -19.96 -2.04
CA GLY A 73 1.38 -19.92 -0.71
C GLY A 73 2.16 -19.10 0.34
N TRP A 74 3.07 -18.22 -0.06
CA TRP A 74 3.91 -17.46 0.88
C TRP A 74 3.25 -16.13 1.26
N LEU A 75 2.55 -16.09 2.41
CA LEU A 75 1.83 -14.90 2.87
C LEU A 75 2.78 -13.72 3.09
N SER A 76 3.80 -13.87 3.94
CA SER A 76 4.71 -12.78 4.28
C SER A 76 5.42 -12.18 3.06
N SER A 77 5.93 -13.03 2.15
CA SER A 77 6.58 -12.58 0.92
C SER A 77 5.62 -11.82 0.01
N THR A 78 4.37 -12.30 -0.10
CA THR A 78 3.32 -11.63 -0.89
C THR A 78 2.98 -10.26 -0.33
N MET A 79 2.80 -10.16 0.99
CA MET A 79 2.54 -8.91 1.70
C MET A 79 3.68 -7.91 1.52
N ASN A 80 4.93 -8.36 1.66
CA ASN A 80 6.10 -7.51 1.45
C ASN A 80 6.19 -6.97 0.02
N CYS A 81 5.84 -7.76 -0.99
CA CYS A 81 5.79 -7.28 -2.38
C CYS A 81 4.66 -6.25 -2.58
N MET A 82 3.51 -6.42 -1.92
CA MET A 82 2.44 -5.41 -1.94
C MET A 82 2.90 -4.09 -1.30
N HIS A 83 3.58 -4.14 -0.16
CA HIS A 83 4.15 -2.95 0.47
C HIS A 83 5.20 -2.28 -0.41
N LEU A 84 6.08 -3.06 -1.04
CA LEU A 84 7.05 -2.53 -2.00
C LEU A 84 6.34 -1.81 -3.16
N LEU A 85 5.21 -2.33 -3.64
CA LEU A 85 4.44 -1.63 -4.68
C LEU A 85 3.88 -0.29 -4.17
N GLN A 86 3.32 -0.26 -2.96
CA GLN A 86 2.81 0.98 -2.36
C GLN A 86 3.94 2.00 -2.14
N MET A 87 5.14 1.56 -1.74
CA MET A 87 6.34 2.39 -1.65
C MET A 87 6.71 3.02 -2.99
N VAL A 88 6.66 2.25 -4.09
CA VAL A 88 6.85 2.75 -5.47
C VAL A 88 5.81 3.80 -5.85
N MET A 89 4.54 3.56 -5.51
CA MET A 89 3.44 4.48 -5.84
C MET A 89 3.53 5.81 -5.10
N GLN A 90 3.88 5.80 -3.81
CA GLN A 90 3.85 6.97 -2.95
C GLN A 90 5.22 7.65 -2.75
N GLY A 91 6.31 6.96 -3.07
CA GLY A 91 7.67 7.42 -2.78
C GLY A 91 7.88 7.59 -1.28
N LEU A 92 7.66 6.52 -0.53
CA LEU A 92 7.81 6.44 0.93
C LEU A 92 8.35 5.06 1.32
N TRP A 93 9.01 4.98 2.46
CA TRP A 93 9.41 3.72 3.09
C TRP A 93 8.30 3.14 3.94
N TYR A 94 7.94 1.88 3.68
CA TYR A 94 7.08 1.12 4.58
C TYR A 94 7.77 0.89 5.94
N GLY A 95 7.04 1.09 7.04
CA GLY A 95 7.52 0.85 8.42
C GLY A 95 8.41 1.96 9.01
N LYS A 96 9.09 2.75 8.18
CA LYS A 96 9.93 3.88 8.63
C LYS A 96 9.19 5.21 8.58
N ASP A 97 8.55 5.51 7.45
CA ASP A 97 7.88 6.79 7.25
C ASP A 97 6.43 6.73 7.69
N SER A 98 5.90 7.85 8.20
CA SER A 98 4.46 7.94 8.49
C SER A 98 3.67 7.95 7.18
N SER A 99 2.61 7.13 7.10
CA SER A 99 1.63 7.13 6.00
C SER A 99 1.00 8.51 5.76
N LEU A 100 1.02 9.40 6.76
CA LEU A 100 0.52 10.77 6.64
C LEU A 100 1.30 11.59 5.61
N TRP A 101 2.56 11.25 5.34
CA TRP A 101 3.38 11.91 4.32
C TRP A 101 2.89 11.71 2.88
N MET A 102 1.91 10.84 2.65
CA MET A 102 1.23 10.76 1.35
C MET A 102 0.42 12.02 1.04
N LEU A 103 -0.01 12.77 2.07
CA LEU A 103 -0.86 13.95 1.91
C LEU A 103 -0.07 15.15 1.35
N PRO A 104 -0.71 16.00 0.53
CA PRO A 104 -0.06 17.19 -0.01
C PRO A 104 0.32 18.17 1.10
N SER A 105 1.38 18.95 0.89
CA SER A 105 1.77 20.06 1.78
C SER A 105 1.98 19.66 3.26
N MET A 106 2.25 18.38 3.53
CA MET A 106 2.61 17.92 4.86
C MET A 106 3.94 18.53 5.30
N SER A 107 3.97 18.99 6.54
CA SER A 107 5.15 19.55 7.20
C SER A 107 5.34 18.92 8.57
N ASP A 108 6.56 19.05 9.11
CA ASP A 108 6.88 18.52 10.44
C ASP A 108 6.02 19.11 11.56
N ASN A 109 5.56 20.35 11.40
CA ASN A 109 4.65 21.00 12.35
C ASN A 109 3.28 20.30 12.38
N ILE A 110 2.72 20.01 11.19
CA ILE A 110 1.43 19.31 11.08
C ILE A 110 1.58 17.88 11.63
N LEU A 111 2.67 17.19 11.27
CA LEU A 111 2.92 15.84 11.74
C LEU A 111 3.09 15.79 13.26
N SER A 112 3.84 16.73 13.84
CA SER A 112 4.02 16.82 15.29
C SER A 112 2.69 17.07 16.01
N HIS A 113 1.84 17.92 15.44
CA HIS A 113 0.51 18.17 15.99
C HIS A 113 -0.40 16.93 15.93
N LEU A 114 -0.37 16.17 14.82
CA LEU A 114 -1.13 14.92 14.70
C LEU A 114 -0.61 13.84 15.65
N ASN A 115 0.71 13.72 15.81
CA ASN A 115 1.32 12.79 16.75
C ASN A 115 0.97 13.11 18.21
N GLN A 116 0.84 14.39 18.58
CA GLN A 116 0.36 14.81 19.91
C GLN A 116 -1.09 14.37 20.19
N LEU A 117 -1.85 14.06 19.14
CA LEU A 117 -3.23 13.57 19.21
C LEU A 117 -3.31 12.05 19.03
N ASP A 118 -2.19 11.35 19.11
CA ASP A 118 -2.05 9.90 18.90
C ASP A 118 -2.49 9.43 17.50
N ILE A 119 -2.39 10.31 16.49
CA ILE A 119 -2.70 10.00 15.09
C ILE A 119 -1.40 9.72 14.33
N PHE A 120 -1.11 8.45 14.07
CA PHE A 120 0.11 8.01 13.39
C PHE A 120 -0.14 7.50 11.97
N SER A 121 -1.40 7.18 11.64
CA SER A 121 -1.79 6.58 10.36
C SER A 121 -2.92 7.33 9.65
N ILE A 122 -2.90 7.25 8.32
CA ILE A 122 -3.96 7.79 7.47
C ILE A 122 -5.33 7.16 7.79
N LYS A 123 -5.36 5.87 8.15
CA LYS A 123 -6.58 5.16 8.54
C LYS A 123 -7.23 5.78 9.78
N GLN A 124 -6.46 6.02 10.84
CA GLN A 124 -6.95 6.70 12.04
C GLN A 124 -7.51 8.08 11.70
N LEU A 125 -6.82 8.83 10.84
CA LEU A 125 -7.31 10.13 10.39
C LEU A 125 -8.66 10.02 9.66
N LEU A 126 -8.84 9.02 8.80
CA LEU A 126 -10.10 8.80 8.08
C LEU A 126 -11.27 8.29 8.96
N GLU A 127 -11.00 7.80 10.16
CA GLU A 127 -12.02 7.39 11.13
C GLU A 127 -12.70 8.58 11.82
N PHE A 128 -12.04 9.74 11.88
CA PHE A 128 -12.65 10.95 12.45
C PHE A 128 -13.78 11.51 11.56
N SER A 129 -14.76 12.12 12.21
CA SER A 129 -15.82 12.89 11.56
C SER A 129 -15.24 14.09 10.80
N ASN A 130 -15.83 14.45 9.67
CA ASN A 130 -15.36 15.56 8.83
C ASN A 130 -15.25 16.90 9.57
N SER A 131 -16.14 17.19 10.52
CA SER A 131 -16.10 18.44 11.32
C SER A 131 -14.86 18.51 12.23
N LYS A 132 -14.54 17.39 12.89
CA LYS A 132 -13.32 17.29 13.73
C LYS A 132 -12.06 17.41 12.87
N LEU A 133 -12.02 16.73 11.73
CA LEU A 133 -10.89 16.82 10.80
C LEU A 133 -10.67 18.24 10.30
N TYR A 134 -11.74 18.92 9.92
CA TYR A 134 -11.67 20.32 9.48
C TYR A 134 -11.06 21.20 10.57
N MET A 135 -11.59 21.14 11.79
CA MET A 135 -11.08 21.93 12.92
C MET A 135 -9.61 21.64 13.26
N LEU A 136 -9.19 20.37 13.17
CA LEU A 136 -7.79 19.97 13.44
C LEU A 136 -6.84 20.52 12.39
N LEU A 137 -7.22 20.39 11.12
CA LEU A 137 -6.38 20.79 9.99
C LEU A 137 -6.41 22.31 9.74
N GLU A 138 -7.53 22.98 10.03
CA GLU A 138 -7.63 24.44 10.00
C GLU A 138 -6.67 25.07 11.01
N LYS A 139 -6.62 24.56 12.25
CA LYS A 139 -5.65 25.00 13.27
C LYS A 139 -4.20 24.79 12.84
N ALA A 140 -3.95 23.76 12.05
CA ALA A 140 -2.63 23.47 11.49
C ALA A 140 -2.35 24.16 10.15
N SER A 141 -3.24 25.05 9.68
CA SER A 141 -3.16 25.71 8.36
C SER A 141 -3.03 24.74 7.17
N ALA A 142 -3.67 23.58 7.26
CA ALA A 142 -3.54 22.44 6.35
C ALA A 142 -4.84 22.13 5.59
N LEU A 143 -5.49 23.15 5.02
CA LEU A 143 -6.76 22.96 4.31
C LEU A 143 -6.61 22.12 3.03
N GLU A 144 -5.48 22.21 2.33
CA GLU A 144 -5.19 21.36 1.17
C GLU A 144 -5.17 19.87 1.54
N VAL A 145 -4.63 19.55 2.72
CA VAL A 145 -4.65 18.19 3.28
C VAL A 145 -6.09 17.73 3.50
N TYR A 146 -6.96 18.61 4.02
CA TYR A 146 -8.37 18.30 4.24
C TYR A 146 -9.09 18.00 2.93
N GLU A 147 -8.90 18.83 1.90
CA GLU A 147 -9.52 18.63 0.59
C GLU A 147 -9.14 17.29 -0.03
N GLU A 148 -7.85 16.93 0.04
CA GLU A 148 -7.38 15.64 -0.49
C GLU A 148 -7.90 14.47 0.35
N LEU A 149 -7.94 14.59 1.68
CA LEU A 149 -8.53 13.57 2.57
C LEU A 149 -10.01 13.28 2.29
N LEU A 150 -10.75 14.23 1.72
CA LEU A 150 -12.13 14.01 1.30
C LEU A 150 -12.25 13.12 0.05
N ASN A 151 -11.15 12.96 -0.70
CA ASN A 151 -11.05 12.10 -1.88
C ASN A 151 -10.42 10.74 -1.57
N PHE A 152 -9.67 10.63 -0.46
CA PHE A 152 -9.10 9.36 -0.02
C PHE A 152 -10.18 8.27 0.21
N PRO A 153 -9.91 7.02 -0.21
CA PRO A 153 -10.90 5.96 -0.17
C PRO A 153 -11.21 5.49 1.25
N ARG A 154 -12.49 5.57 1.64
CA ARG A 154 -13.01 5.01 2.91
C ARG A 154 -13.87 3.78 2.65
N VAL A 155 -13.25 2.61 2.69
CA VAL A 155 -13.91 1.33 2.39
C VAL A 155 -14.29 0.61 3.68
N LYS A 156 -15.56 0.23 3.80
CA LYS A 156 -16.03 -0.70 4.84
C LYS A 156 -16.02 -2.12 4.30
N VAL A 157 -15.36 -3.02 5.02
CA VAL A 157 -15.31 -4.45 4.71
C VAL A 157 -16.23 -5.20 5.67
N LYS A 158 -17.11 -6.05 5.14
CA LYS A 158 -17.93 -6.97 5.92
C LYS A 158 -17.74 -8.38 5.39
N VAL A 159 -17.52 -9.33 6.29
CA VAL A 159 -17.29 -10.73 5.94
C VAL A 159 -18.30 -11.62 6.63
N ASN A 160 -18.76 -12.67 5.95
CA ASN A 160 -19.64 -13.70 6.50
C ASN A 160 -19.25 -15.08 5.94
N LEU A 161 -19.16 -16.08 6.80
CA LEU A 161 -18.95 -17.47 6.39
C LEU A 161 -20.26 -18.10 5.87
N SER A 162 -20.17 -18.88 4.82
CA SER A 162 -21.26 -19.73 4.32
C SER A 162 -20.72 -21.10 3.95
N LYS A 163 -21.49 -22.15 4.22
CA LYS A 163 -21.22 -23.51 3.74
C LYS A 163 -22.10 -23.80 2.53
N ASP A 164 -21.55 -24.45 1.52
CA ASP A 164 -22.31 -24.96 0.39
C ASP A 164 -22.43 -26.48 0.52
N ASP A 165 -23.61 -26.95 0.90
CA ASP A 165 -23.90 -28.37 1.15
C ASP A 165 -24.27 -29.13 -0.15
N ALA A 166 -24.21 -28.47 -1.32
CA ALA A 166 -24.67 -29.04 -2.58
C ALA A 166 -23.63 -29.90 -3.33
N LYS A 167 -22.40 -30.04 -2.83
CA LYS A 167 -21.34 -30.90 -3.42
C LYS A 167 -20.79 -31.88 -2.38
N ASP A 168 -20.40 -33.08 -2.85
CA ASP A 168 -19.82 -34.19 -2.05
C ASP A 168 -18.61 -33.82 -1.17
N SER A 169 -18.04 -32.62 -1.34
CA SER A 169 -17.11 -31.99 -0.42
C SER A 169 -17.71 -30.66 0.08
N ALA A 170 -18.01 -30.59 1.38
CA ALA A 170 -18.51 -29.38 2.03
C ALA A 170 -17.46 -28.25 1.89
N SER A 171 -17.66 -27.38 0.91
CA SER A 171 -16.78 -26.23 0.68
C SER A 171 -17.27 -25.04 1.49
N THR A 172 -16.36 -24.44 2.25
CA THR A 172 -16.66 -23.23 3.03
C THR A 172 -16.22 -22.01 2.25
N PHE A 173 -17.11 -21.04 2.10
CA PHE A 173 -16.84 -19.79 1.41
C PHE A 173 -16.89 -18.60 2.38
N LEU A 174 -15.96 -17.68 2.19
CA LEU A 174 -15.97 -16.36 2.80
C LEU A 174 -16.65 -15.37 1.85
N ASN A 175 -17.86 -14.93 2.20
CA ASN A 175 -18.55 -13.88 1.48
C ASN A 175 -18.07 -12.51 1.96
N ILE A 176 -17.60 -11.68 1.03
CA ILE A 176 -16.98 -10.40 1.29
C ILE A 176 -17.83 -9.32 0.63
N ARG A 177 -18.26 -8.34 1.43
CA ARG A 177 -18.99 -7.16 0.98
C ARG A 177 -18.16 -5.92 1.25
N LEU A 178 -17.88 -5.16 0.20
CA LEU A 178 -17.13 -3.92 0.23
C LEU A 178 -18.06 -2.77 -0.12
N ALA A 179 -17.96 -1.66 0.61
CA ALA A 179 -18.70 -0.44 0.32
C ALA A 179 -17.85 0.80 0.59
N LYS A 180 -17.74 1.69 -0.40
CA LYS A 180 -17.17 3.03 -0.19
C LYS A 180 -18.18 3.89 0.59
N THR A 181 -17.69 4.63 1.59
CA THR A 181 -18.54 5.50 2.43
C THR A 181 -19.03 6.72 1.66
N LYS A 182 -18.25 7.19 0.69
CA LYS A 182 -18.58 8.29 -0.21
C LYS A 182 -18.46 7.80 -1.65
N LYS A 183 -19.43 8.17 -2.48
CA LYS A 183 -19.37 7.93 -3.92
C LYS A 183 -18.42 8.95 -4.53
N THR A 184 -17.27 8.50 -5.02
CA THR A 184 -16.36 9.35 -5.78
C THR A 184 -16.73 9.29 -7.25
N SER A 185 -16.66 10.41 -7.96
CA SER A 185 -16.89 10.46 -9.41
C SER A 185 -15.72 9.86 -10.20
N SER A 186 -14.56 9.72 -9.56
CA SER A 186 -13.34 9.16 -10.12
C SER A 186 -12.80 8.04 -9.26
N SER A 187 -12.26 7.01 -9.91
CA SER A 187 -11.45 5.95 -9.28
C SER A 187 -9.96 6.29 -9.29
N ARG A 188 -9.57 7.50 -9.69
CA ARG A 188 -8.16 7.89 -9.79
C ARG A 188 -7.53 7.94 -8.41
N ALA A 189 -6.40 7.26 -8.26
CA ALA A 189 -5.60 7.28 -7.06
C ALA A 189 -4.72 8.55 -7.00
N PHE A 190 -4.55 9.09 -5.79
CA PHE A 190 -3.61 10.17 -5.50
C PHE A 190 -2.20 9.58 -5.33
N VAL A 191 -1.42 9.64 -6.41
CA VAL A 191 -0.04 9.14 -6.49
C VAL A 191 0.88 10.20 -7.14
N PRO A 192 1.07 11.37 -6.49
CA PRO A 192 1.72 12.53 -7.10
C PRO A 192 3.18 12.28 -7.51
N ARG A 193 3.83 11.27 -6.92
CA ARG A 193 5.23 10.90 -7.20
C ARG A 193 5.37 9.75 -8.20
N TYR A 194 4.25 9.17 -8.65
CA TYR A 194 4.26 8.14 -9.68
C TYR A 194 4.07 8.79 -11.07
N PRO A 195 4.89 8.45 -12.08
CA PRO A 195 4.89 9.18 -13.35
C PRO A 195 3.64 8.97 -14.23
N LYS A 196 2.82 7.96 -13.93
CA LYS A 196 1.63 7.61 -14.71
C LYS A 196 0.36 7.77 -13.90
N MET A 197 -0.75 8.02 -14.59
CA MET A 197 -2.07 7.95 -13.96
C MET A 197 -2.33 6.52 -13.47
N LYS A 198 -2.94 6.43 -12.29
CA LYS A 198 -3.28 5.16 -11.65
C LYS A 198 -4.72 5.22 -11.14
N ASP A 199 -5.49 4.20 -11.44
CA ASP A 199 -6.79 3.98 -10.80
C ASP A 199 -6.63 3.07 -9.58
N GLU A 200 -7.45 3.28 -8.55
CA GLU A 200 -7.48 2.48 -7.34
C GLU A 200 -7.75 1.00 -7.65
N ALA A 201 -6.90 0.13 -7.14
CA ALA A 201 -7.21 -1.29 -7.02
C ALA A 201 -6.80 -1.81 -5.65
N TRP A 202 -7.31 -2.98 -5.31
CA TRP A 202 -7.18 -3.57 -4.00
C TRP A 202 -6.92 -5.06 -4.12
N TRP A 203 -6.26 -5.62 -3.11
CA TRP A 203 -6.14 -7.05 -2.92
C TRP A 203 -6.96 -7.49 -1.72
N LEU A 204 -7.64 -8.62 -1.90
CA LEU A 204 -8.18 -9.45 -0.84
C LEU A 204 -7.23 -10.63 -0.67
N VAL A 205 -6.59 -10.72 0.48
CA VAL A 205 -5.63 -11.79 0.81
C VAL A 205 -6.19 -12.59 1.96
N LEU A 206 -6.43 -13.87 1.74
CA LEU A 206 -6.85 -14.81 2.77
C LEU A 206 -5.65 -15.67 3.13
N GLY A 207 -5.29 -15.73 4.41
CA GLY A 207 -4.16 -16.53 4.86
C GLY A 207 -4.14 -16.75 6.38
N ASN A 208 -3.27 -17.64 6.82
CA ASN A 208 -3.01 -17.92 8.22
C ASN A 208 -1.78 -17.15 8.69
N VAL A 209 -1.96 -16.39 9.77
CA VAL A 209 -0.91 -15.49 10.30
C VAL A 209 0.18 -16.26 11.06
N SER A 210 -0.20 -17.34 11.75
CA SER A 210 0.73 -18.17 12.53
C SER A 210 1.67 -18.97 11.63
N THR A 211 1.14 -19.56 10.55
CA THR A 211 1.95 -20.38 9.61
C THR A 211 2.55 -19.55 8.48
N SER A 212 2.12 -18.29 8.31
CA SER A 212 2.44 -17.46 7.15
C SER A 212 2.07 -18.13 5.81
N GLU A 213 0.99 -18.91 5.80
CA GLU A 213 0.45 -19.56 4.61
C GLU A 213 -0.63 -18.70 3.96
N LEU A 214 -0.52 -18.47 2.65
CA LEU A 214 -1.52 -17.80 1.85
C LEU A 214 -2.48 -18.82 1.26
N TYR A 215 -3.77 -18.66 1.55
CA TYR A 215 -4.83 -19.55 1.08
C TYR A 215 -5.43 -19.08 -0.24
N ALA A 216 -5.66 -17.78 -0.38
CA ALA A 216 -6.21 -17.23 -1.60
C ALA A 216 -5.86 -15.74 -1.76
N LEU A 217 -5.66 -15.33 -3.00
CA LEU A 217 -5.44 -13.95 -3.40
C LEU A 217 -6.45 -13.55 -4.47
N LYS A 218 -7.09 -12.40 -4.32
CA LYS A 218 -7.97 -11.83 -5.35
C LYS A 218 -7.72 -10.33 -5.49
N ARG A 219 -7.37 -9.89 -6.70
CA ARG A 219 -7.29 -8.47 -7.05
C ARG A 219 -8.66 -7.95 -7.51
N ILE A 220 -9.05 -6.77 -7.06
CA ILE A 220 -10.35 -6.15 -7.34
C ILE A 220 -10.24 -4.65 -7.59
N SER A 221 -11.18 -4.12 -8.36
CA SER A 221 -11.45 -2.69 -8.50
C SER A 221 -12.97 -2.49 -8.45
N PHE A 222 -13.44 -1.43 -7.79
CA PHE A 222 -14.87 -1.13 -7.68
C PHE A 222 -15.12 0.35 -7.38
N SER A 223 -16.27 0.86 -7.83
CA SER A 223 -16.63 2.28 -7.72
C SER A 223 -17.46 2.62 -6.49
N ASP A 224 -18.40 1.75 -6.07
CA ASP A 224 -19.31 2.01 -4.94
C ASP A 224 -19.36 0.79 -4.02
N ARG A 225 -19.92 -0.33 -4.51
CA ARG A 225 -20.04 -1.58 -3.77
C ARG A 225 -19.54 -2.77 -4.58
N LEU A 226 -19.01 -3.76 -3.89
CA LEU A 226 -18.63 -5.05 -4.48
C LEU A 226 -19.04 -6.18 -3.53
N VAL A 227 -19.64 -7.23 -4.10
CA VAL A 227 -19.85 -8.50 -3.40
C VAL A 227 -19.02 -9.55 -4.11
N THR A 228 -18.18 -10.26 -3.38
CA THR A 228 -17.33 -11.32 -3.89
C THR A 228 -17.23 -12.44 -2.87
N LYS A 229 -16.76 -13.61 -3.31
CA LYS A 229 -16.47 -14.74 -2.43
C LYS A 229 -15.04 -15.24 -2.63
N MET A 230 -14.48 -15.82 -1.58
CA MET A 230 -13.23 -16.57 -1.60
C MET A 230 -13.48 -17.93 -0.97
N GLU A 231 -12.89 -18.97 -1.56
CA GLU A 231 -12.98 -20.32 -1.04
C GLU A 231 -11.94 -20.52 0.06
N LEU A 232 -12.36 -21.14 1.15
CA LEU A 232 -11.47 -21.56 2.23
C LEU A 232 -10.99 -23.00 1.94
N PRO A 233 -9.71 -23.32 2.23
CA PRO A 233 -9.21 -24.69 2.16
C PRO A 233 -10.12 -25.69 2.91
N SER A 234 -10.30 -26.89 2.36
CA SER A 234 -11.21 -27.91 2.94
C SER A 234 -10.68 -28.57 4.23
N MET A 235 -9.43 -28.30 4.62
CA MET A 235 -8.78 -28.91 5.80
C MET A 235 -9.23 -28.25 7.12
N HIS A 236 -8.79 -28.78 8.26
CA HIS A 236 -9.02 -28.22 9.60
C HIS A 236 -8.41 -26.81 9.72
N ILE A 237 -9.11 -25.81 9.21
CA ILE A 237 -8.69 -24.41 9.30
C ILE A 237 -8.91 -23.92 10.72
N ASN A 238 -7.85 -23.40 11.31
CA ASN A 238 -7.98 -22.58 12.50
C ASN A 238 -8.52 -21.19 12.13
N LEU A 239 -9.82 -20.98 12.33
CA LEU A 239 -10.50 -19.72 12.02
C LEU A 239 -9.96 -18.55 12.86
N GLN A 240 -9.38 -18.79 14.03
CA GLN A 240 -8.81 -17.74 14.88
C GLN A 240 -7.50 -17.18 14.31
N GLU A 241 -6.72 -18.04 13.63
CA GLU A 241 -5.44 -17.66 13.03
C GLU A 241 -5.56 -17.22 11.57
N THR A 242 -6.70 -17.54 10.95
CA THR A 242 -7.00 -17.15 9.58
C THR A 242 -7.57 -15.74 9.55
N LYS A 243 -7.04 -14.91 8.66
CA LYS A 243 -7.48 -13.52 8.52
C LYS A 243 -7.66 -13.17 7.05
N LEU A 244 -8.58 -12.23 6.82
CA LEU A 244 -8.71 -11.54 5.54
C LEU A 244 -8.00 -10.20 5.65
N PHE A 245 -7.02 -9.98 4.78
CA PHE A 245 -6.39 -8.68 4.59
C PHE A 245 -7.00 -7.99 3.37
N PHE A 246 -7.38 -6.73 3.56
CA PHE A 246 -7.81 -5.82 2.49
C PHE A 246 -6.75 -4.72 2.33
N ILE A 247 -6.06 -4.72 1.19
CA ILE A 247 -4.82 -3.96 0.98
C ILE A 247 -4.96 -3.12 -0.28
N SER A 248 -4.59 -1.85 -0.21
CA SER A 248 -4.52 -0.97 -1.39
C SER A 248 -3.29 -1.28 -2.23
N ASP A 249 -3.39 -1.20 -3.55
CA ASP A 249 -2.21 -1.33 -4.41
C ASP A 249 -1.39 -0.04 -4.56
N CYS A 250 -1.82 1.06 -3.95
CA CYS A 250 -1.19 2.36 -4.10
C CYS A 250 -1.11 3.20 -2.83
N TYR A 251 -1.87 2.94 -1.77
CA TYR A 251 -1.82 3.71 -0.53
C TYR A 251 -1.23 2.90 0.61
N LEU A 252 -0.31 3.50 1.37
CA LEU A 252 0.26 2.95 2.59
C LEU A 252 -0.66 3.24 3.78
N GLY A 253 -0.83 2.29 4.70
CA GLY A 253 -1.54 2.53 5.96
C GLY A 253 -3.07 2.52 5.85
N LEU A 254 -3.63 2.11 4.71
CA LEU A 254 -5.08 1.87 4.53
C LEU A 254 -5.47 0.40 4.70
N GLU A 255 -4.51 -0.46 5.06
CA GLU A 255 -4.73 -1.88 5.23
C GLU A 255 -5.73 -2.17 6.34
N GLN A 256 -6.60 -3.12 6.08
CA GLN A 256 -7.55 -3.64 7.06
C GLN A 256 -7.29 -5.13 7.22
N GLU A 257 -7.16 -5.54 8.47
CA GLU A 257 -7.09 -6.93 8.87
C GLU A 257 -8.43 -7.29 9.52
N ILE A 258 -9.09 -8.31 8.99
CA ILE A 258 -10.42 -8.73 9.40
C ILE A 258 -10.34 -10.18 9.88
N ALA A 259 -10.66 -10.40 11.16
CA ALA A 259 -10.86 -11.72 11.71
C ALA A 259 -12.10 -12.37 11.09
N ILE A 260 -12.02 -13.67 10.78
CA ILE A 260 -13.13 -14.42 10.19
C ILE A 260 -13.85 -15.33 11.20
N GLY A 261 -13.31 -15.45 12.42
CA GLY A 261 -13.84 -16.24 13.53
C GLY A 261 -14.47 -15.39 14.62
#